data_AF-A0A2I0X2J1-F1
#
_entry.id   AF-A0A2I0X2J1-F1
#
_cell.length_a   1.000
_cell.length_b   1.000
_cell.length_c   1.000
_cell.angle_alpha   90.00
_cell.angle_beta   90.00
_cell.angle_gamma   90.00
#
_symmetry.space_group_name_H-M   'P 1'
#
loop_
_entity.id
_entity.type
_entity.pdbx_description
1 polymer ?
#
loop_
_entity_poly.entity_id
_entity_poly.type
_entity_poly.pdbx_seq_one_letter_code
_entity_poly.pdbx_strand_id
1 'polypeptide(L)'
;MWALLLVCESGRFFRILKQNLNMLLTVLTDRAQPVSVKEVKRASFEIFLMVLLAGGTERVFVREDYEMVMDDFRNIKRVFCASGEGLAAVLAEEVVDRAAEVAEGVIGLMSLPTERLIEDFTIAACESDVAGGIAEWQGISMPPTTGRWNRSDPNTVLRVLCHRSERQRELCRRGEVEQE
;
A
#
# COMPACT_ATOMS: atom_id res chain seq x y z
N MET A 1 -12.84 -13.64 -3.96
CA MET A 1 -12.85 -14.09 -2.54
C MET A 1 -12.13 -13.11 -1.61
N TRP A 2 -10.96 -12.56 -1.99
CA TRP A 2 -10.18 -11.62 -1.17
C TRP A 2 -10.85 -10.27 -0.85
N ALA A 3 -11.56 -9.65 -1.79
CA ALA A 3 -12.30 -8.39 -1.55
C ALA A 3 -13.41 -8.53 -0.48
N LEU A 4 -14.02 -9.72 -0.34
CA LEU A 4 -15.05 -9.98 0.68
C LEU A 4 -14.46 -10.40 2.04
N LEU A 5 -13.30 -11.09 2.03
CA LEU A 5 -12.56 -11.45 3.26
C LEU A 5 -11.91 -10.22 3.92
N LEU A 6 -11.41 -9.25 3.14
CA LEU A 6 -10.89 -7.98 3.68
C LEU A 6 -11.99 -7.19 4.39
N VAL A 7 -13.17 -6.98 3.79
CA VAL A 7 -14.22 -6.13 4.41
C VAL A 7 -14.74 -6.69 5.75
N CYS A 8 -14.95 -8.01 5.87
CA CYS A 8 -15.46 -8.61 7.10
C CYS A 8 -14.40 -8.75 8.23
N GLU A 9 -13.13 -8.96 7.87
CA GLU A 9 -12.03 -9.01 8.84
C GLU A 9 -11.46 -7.62 9.19
N SER A 10 -11.57 -6.65 8.28
CA SER A 10 -11.03 -5.28 8.45
C SER A 10 -11.63 -4.59 9.68
N GLY A 11 -12.94 -4.75 9.92
CA GLY A 11 -13.59 -4.25 11.13
C GLY A 11 -13.05 -4.85 12.44
N ARG A 12 -12.68 -6.14 12.45
CA ARG A 12 -12.03 -6.78 13.61
C ARG A 12 -10.59 -6.29 13.77
N PHE A 13 -9.85 -6.20 12.67
CA PHE A 13 -8.48 -5.70 12.66
C PHE A 13 -8.39 -4.28 13.26
N PHE A 14 -9.23 -3.33 12.81
CA PHE A 14 -9.20 -1.96 13.35
C PHE A 14 -9.54 -1.88 14.83
N ARG A 15 -10.47 -2.72 15.29
CA ARG A 15 -10.80 -2.82 16.72
C ARG A 15 -9.60 -3.29 17.54
N ILE A 16 -8.92 -4.35 17.09
CA ILE A 16 -7.75 -4.91 17.77
C ILE A 16 -6.60 -3.87 17.76
N LEU A 17 -6.35 -3.23 16.62
CA LEU A 17 -5.33 -2.19 16.50
C LEU A 17 -5.61 -1.05 17.48
N LYS A 18 -6.84 -0.54 17.54
CA LYS A 18 -7.23 0.52 18.48
C LYS A 18 -7.03 0.10 19.94
N GLN A 19 -7.43 -1.12 20.30
CA GLN A 19 -7.25 -1.65 21.65
C GLN A 19 -5.76 -1.75 22.03
N ASN A 20 -4.93 -2.26 21.13
CA ASN A 20 -3.49 -2.39 21.35
C ASN A 20 -2.80 -1.03 21.47
N LEU A 21 -3.21 -0.04 20.67
CA LEU A 21 -2.68 1.32 20.77
C LEU A 21 -3.06 1.99 22.09
N ASN A 22 -4.32 1.85 22.52
CA ASN A 22 -4.74 2.37 23.82
C ASN A 22 -3.96 1.70 24.97
N MET A 23 -3.77 0.39 24.90
CA MET A 23 -2.96 -0.33 25.89
C MET A 23 -1.52 0.17 25.91
N LEU A 24 -0.89 0.33 24.74
CA LEU A 24 0.46 0.88 24.61
C LEU A 24 0.58 2.24 25.31
N LEU A 25 -0.40 3.12 25.09
CA LEU A 25 -0.43 4.46 25.68
C LEU A 25 -0.61 4.42 27.21
N THR A 26 -1.37 3.47 27.74
CA THR A 26 -1.52 3.31 29.21
C THR A 26 -0.25 2.81 29.90
N VAL A 27 0.61 2.07 29.19
CA VAL A 27 1.84 1.47 29.76
C VAL A 27 3.04 2.41 29.63
N LEU A 28 3.08 3.20 28.57
CA LEU A 28 4.19 4.12 28.30
C LEU A 28 4.09 5.40 29.14
N THR A 29 5.25 5.91 29.53
CA THR A 29 5.36 7.26 30.12
C THR A 29 5.00 8.32 29.08
N ASP A 30 4.45 9.45 29.52
CA ASP A 30 3.96 10.53 28.64
C ASP A 30 4.99 11.01 27.60
N ARG A 31 6.29 10.92 27.92
CA ARG A 31 7.38 11.31 27.01
C ARG A 31 7.65 10.28 25.91
N ALA A 32 7.38 9.00 26.17
CA ALA A 32 7.59 7.92 25.22
C ALA A 32 6.40 7.71 24.28
N GLN A 33 5.18 8.03 24.75
CA GLN A 33 3.94 7.87 23.98
C GLN A 33 4.01 8.46 22.55
N PRO A 34 4.49 9.70 22.32
CA PRO A 34 4.49 10.28 20.97
C PRO A 34 5.42 9.50 20.04
N VAL A 35 6.65 9.24 20.49
CA VAL A 35 7.66 8.52 19.70
C VAL A 35 7.16 7.11 19.35
N SER A 36 6.56 6.41 20.30
CA SER A 36 6.04 5.07 20.06
C SER A 36 4.85 5.07 19.10
N VAL A 37 3.87 5.96 19.27
CA VAL A 37 2.73 6.05 18.34
C VAL A 37 3.20 6.41 16.93
N LYS A 38 4.17 7.33 16.81
CA LYS A 38 4.78 7.71 15.53
C LYS A 38 5.39 6.52 14.81
N GLU A 39 6.25 5.76 15.48
CA GLU A 39 6.93 4.63 14.85
C GLU A 39 5.98 3.48 14.56
N VAL A 40 5.00 3.19 15.43
CA VAL A 40 3.98 2.17 15.16
C VAL A 40 3.09 2.57 13.98
N LYS A 41 2.72 3.86 13.86
CA LYS A 41 1.96 4.38 12.71
C LYS A 41 2.75 4.21 11.41
N ARG A 42 4.01 4.65 11.40
CA ARG A 42 4.90 4.50 10.24
C ARG A 42 5.06 3.04 9.84
N ALA A 43 5.39 2.16 10.79
CA ALA A 43 5.55 0.73 10.54
C ALA A 43 4.25 0.10 10.00
N SER A 44 3.09 0.54 10.48
CA SER A 44 1.80 0.05 9.98
C SER A 44 1.58 0.38 8.51
N PHE A 45 2.00 1.57 8.04
CA PHE A 45 1.93 1.93 6.62
C PHE A 45 2.91 1.12 5.78
N GLU A 46 4.15 0.94 6.25
CA GLU A 46 5.16 0.13 5.56
C GLU A 46 4.72 -1.34 5.45
N ILE A 47 4.16 -1.92 6.52
CA ILE A 47 3.63 -3.29 6.54
C ILE A 47 2.39 -3.42 5.63
N PHE A 48 1.52 -2.41 5.59
CA PHE A 48 0.36 -2.41 4.69
C PHE A 48 0.80 -2.53 3.23
N LEU A 49 1.82 -1.76 2.81
CA LEU A 49 2.39 -1.84 1.46
C LEU A 49 3.14 -3.15 1.21
N MET A 50 3.89 -3.65 2.20
CA MET A 50 4.56 -4.96 2.11
C MET A 50 3.57 -6.08 1.87
N VAL A 51 2.47 -6.09 2.62
CA VAL A 51 1.35 -7.00 2.41
C VAL A 51 0.87 -6.82 0.97
N LEU A 52 0.44 -5.63 0.59
CA LEU A 52 -0.14 -5.34 -0.74
C LEU A 52 0.75 -5.75 -1.93
N LEU A 53 2.05 -5.44 -1.90
CA LEU A 53 2.96 -5.55 -3.06
C LEU A 53 3.94 -6.73 -3.00
N ALA A 54 4.17 -7.30 -1.83
CA ALA A 54 5.15 -8.37 -1.61
C ALA A 54 4.54 -9.64 -0.98
N GLY A 55 3.22 -9.76 -0.93
CA GLY A 55 2.53 -10.92 -0.34
C GLY A 55 2.51 -12.21 -1.17
N GLY A 56 3.34 -12.35 -2.20
CA GLY A 56 3.41 -13.56 -3.04
C GLY A 56 2.34 -13.64 -4.14
N THR A 57 2.30 -14.75 -4.87
CA THR A 57 1.46 -14.97 -6.06
C THR A 57 -0.04 -15.06 -5.77
N GLU A 58 -0.43 -15.33 -4.53
CA GLU A 58 -1.82 -15.35 -4.08
C GLU A 58 -2.44 -13.94 -4.02
N ARG A 59 -1.61 -12.90 -4.04
CA ARG A 59 -2.05 -11.51 -4.10
C ARG A 59 -2.44 -11.17 -5.52
N VAL A 60 -3.74 -11.17 -5.77
CA VAL A 60 -4.29 -10.74 -7.05
C VAL A 60 -5.31 -9.64 -6.79
N PHE A 61 -5.18 -8.52 -7.48
CA PHE A 61 -6.13 -7.40 -7.40
C PHE A 61 -6.66 -7.00 -8.77
N VAL A 62 -7.85 -6.38 -8.75
CA VAL A 62 -8.47 -5.70 -9.89
C VAL A 62 -8.58 -4.21 -9.59
N ARG A 63 -8.76 -3.38 -10.63
CA ARG A 63 -8.84 -1.92 -10.47
C ARG A 63 -9.96 -1.49 -9.52
N GLU A 64 -11.08 -2.22 -9.50
CA GLU A 64 -12.22 -1.96 -8.61
C GLU A 64 -11.89 -2.13 -7.12
N ASP A 65 -10.85 -2.90 -6.78
CA ASP A 65 -10.42 -3.09 -5.39
C ASP A 65 -9.78 -1.82 -4.81
N TYR A 66 -9.39 -0.85 -5.65
CA TYR A 66 -8.74 0.39 -5.24
C TYR A 66 -9.48 1.13 -4.13
N GLU A 67 -10.79 1.37 -4.28
CA GLU A 67 -11.56 2.14 -3.30
C GLU A 67 -11.57 1.44 -1.94
N MET A 68 -11.70 0.11 -1.93
CA MET A 68 -11.67 -0.69 -0.71
C MET A 68 -10.31 -0.63 -0.02
N VAL A 69 -9.22 -0.84 -0.77
CA VAL A 69 -7.85 -0.78 -0.24
C VAL A 69 -7.53 0.61 0.29
N MET A 70 -7.96 1.66 -0.43
CA MET A 70 -7.79 3.04 -0.01
C MET A 70 -8.61 3.36 1.24
N ASP A 71 -9.84 2.86 1.34
CA ASP A 71 -10.67 3.02 2.54
C ASP A 71 -10.10 2.31 3.76
N ASP A 72 -9.56 1.11 3.59
CA ASP A 72 -8.84 0.41 4.66
C ASP A 72 -7.63 1.22 5.13
N PHE A 73 -6.84 1.77 4.19
CA PHE A 73 -5.72 2.65 4.53
C PHE A 73 -6.18 3.92 5.27
N ARG A 74 -7.27 4.57 4.83
CA ARG A 74 -7.88 5.71 5.52
C ARG A 74 -8.34 5.34 6.92
N ASN A 75 -8.88 4.14 7.13
CA ASN A 75 -9.29 3.66 8.45
C ASN A 75 -8.10 3.41 9.38
N ILE A 76 -6.99 2.86 8.89
CA ILE A 76 -5.73 2.77 9.66
C ILE A 76 -5.33 4.17 10.15
N LYS A 77 -5.29 5.17 9.25
CA LYS A 77 -4.98 6.55 9.63
C LYS A 77 -5.91 7.08 10.73
N ARG A 78 -7.22 6.88 10.57
CA ARG A 78 -8.23 7.32 11.56
C ARG A 78 -8.01 6.69 12.94
N VAL A 79 -7.66 5.40 13.00
CA VAL A 79 -7.38 4.71 14.28
C VAL A 79 -6.22 5.36 15.01
N PHE A 80 -5.14 5.72 14.30
CA PHE A 80 -4.01 6.43 14.90
C PHE A 80 -4.35 7.86 15.31
N CYS A 81 -5.18 8.57 14.56
CA CYS A 81 -5.64 9.91 14.95
C CYS A 81 -6.50 9.87 16.22
N ALA A 82 -7.47 8.95 16.28
CA ALA A 82 -8.39 8.82 17.41
C ALA A 82 -7.73 8.30 18.70
N SER A 83 -6.62 7.57 18.58
CA SER A 83 -5.87 7.07 19.73
C SER A 83 -4.86 8.09 20.27
N GLY A 84 -4.80 9.31 19.71
CA GLY A 84 -3.84 10.36 20.08
C GLY A 84 -4.46 11.72 20.43
N GLU A 85 -5.78 11.78 20.65
CA GLU A 85 -6.52 12.99 21.05
C GLU A 85 -6.06 13.47 22.45
N GLY A 86 -4.99 14.26 22.47
CA GLY A 86 -4.29 14.74 23.68
C GLY A 86 -2.77 14.86 23.49
N LEU A 87 -2.23 14.07 22.56
CA LEU A 87 -0.82 14.05 22.13
C LEU A 87 -0.58 14.84 20.82
N ALA A 88 -1.68 15.35 20.25
CA ALA A 88 -1.78 15.97 18.92
C ALA A 88 -0.92 17.23 18.72
N ALA A 89 -0.42 17.86 19.78
CA ALA A 89 0.48 19.02 19.66
C ALA A 89 1.94 18.65 19.34
N VAL A 90 2.36 17.39 19.56
CA VAL A 90 3.77 16.96 19.44
C VAL A 90 4.01 16.02 18.24
N LEU A 91 2.95 15.55 17.59
CA LEU A 91 3.02 14.56 16.50
C LEU A 91 2.82 15.12 15.08
N ALA A 92 2.49 16.40 14.96
CA ALA A 92 2.58 17.15 13.71
C ALA A 92 4.07 17.24 13.29
N GLU A 93 4.53 16.93 12.09
CA GLU A 93 3.84 16.63 10.83
C GLU A 93 4.79 15.84 9.88
N GLU A 94 6.10 16.11 9.85
CA GLU A 94 6.85 15.86 8.62
C GLU A 94 7.16 14.39 8.23
N VAL A 95 7.43 13.50 9.19
CA VAL A 95 7.87 12.12 8.87
C VAL A 95 6.69 11.16 8.71
N VAL A 96 5.62 11.39 9.46
CA VAL A 96 4.42 10.56 9.43
C VAL A 96 3.55 10.89 8.23
N ASP A 97 3.48 12.16 7.86
CA ASP A 97 2.77 12.56 6.64
C ASP A 97 3.49 12.02 5.41
N ARG A 98 4.83 12.06 5.37
CA ARG A 98 5.58 11.47 4.25
C ARG A 98 5.32 9.98 4.07
N ALA A 99 5.29 9.19 5.15
CA ALA A 99 5.00 7.77 5.06
C ALA A 99 3.56 7.51 4.56
N ALA A 100 2.61 8.37 4.97
CA ALA A 100 1.24 8.31 4.48
C ALA A 100 1.15 8.68 3.00
N GLU A 101 1.79 9.79 2.58
CA GLU A 101 1.85 10.26 1.19
C GLU A 101 2.44 9.19 0.26
N VAL A 102 3.53 8.54 0.69
CA VAL A 102 4.14 7.44 -0.06
C VAL A 102 3.13 6.30 -0.23
N ALA A 103 2.46 5.90 0.84
CA ALA A 103 1.47 4.83 0.78
C ALA A 103 0.27 5.19 -0.11
N GLU A 104 -0.27 6.41 0.00
CA GLU A 104 -1.35 6.89 -0.86
C GLU A 104 -0.96 6.96 -2.32
N GLY A 105 0.26 7.44 -2.61
CA GLY A 105 0.79 7.48 -3.96
C GLY A 105 0.90 6.08 -4.57
N VAL A 106 1.36 5.11 -3.78
CA VAL A 106 1.50 3.71 -4.22
C VAL A 106 0.14 3.03 -4.38
N ILE A 107 -0.78 3.17 -3.43
CA ILE A 107 -2.15 2.65 -3.55
C ILE A 107 -2.86 3.31 -4.75
N GLY A 108 -2.59 4.59 -5.01
CA GLY A 108 -3.07 5.34 -6.16
C GLY A 108 -2.77 4.67 -7.51
N LEU A 109 -1.63 3.96 -7.63
CA LEU A 109 -1.30 3.20 -8.83
C LEU A 109 -2.35 2.13 -9.16
N MET A 110 -3.00 1.55 -8.15
CA MET A 110 -4.04 0.54 -8.37
C MET A 110 -5.26 1.08 -9.12
N SER A 111 -5.53 2.39 -9.01
CA SER A 111 -6.63 3.06 -9.72
C SER A 111 -6.36 3.29 -11.20
N LEU A 112 -5.09 3.25 -11.62
CA LEU A 112 -4.69 3.56 -13.00
C LEU A 112 -5.12 2.44 -13.97
N PRO A 113 -5.40 2.77 -15.24
CA PRO A 113 -5.57 1.77 -16.28
C PRO A 113 -4.22 1.07 -16.57
N THR A 114 -4.28 -0.17 -17.08
CA THR A 114 -3.10 -1.02 -17.27
C THR A 114 -2.12 -0.39 -18.25
N GLU A 115 -2.65 0.28 -19.27
CA GLU A 115 -1.90 0.99 -20.30
C GLU A 115 -1.07 2.14 -19.71
N ARG A 116 -1.63 2.88 -18.74
CA ARG A 116 -0.91 3.95 -18.04
C ARG A 116 0.19 3.41 -17.13
N LEU A 117 -0.06 2.31 -16.43
CA LEU A 117 0.97 1.67 -15.61
C LEU A 117 2.14 1.16 -16.45
N ILE A 118 1.86 0.62 -17.63
CA ILE A 118 2.87 0.21 -18.61
C ILE A 118 3.69 1.41 -19.11
N GLU A 119 3.02 2.50 -19.47
CA GLU A 119 3.67 3.74 -19.91
C GLU A 119 4.59 4.30 -18.81
N ASP A 120 4.07 4.47 -17.60
CA ASP A 120 4.81 4.96 -16.43
C ASP A 120 6.01 4.06 -16.10
N PHE A 121 5.84 2.73 -16.15
CA PHE A 121 6.92 1.77 -15.95
C PHE A 121 8.01 1.92 -17.01
N THR A 122 7.62 2.01 -18.29
CA THR A 122 8.57 2.11 -19.41
C THR A 122 9.39 3.39 -19.30
N ILE A 123 8.74 4.53 -19.00
CA ILE A 123 9.41 5.82 -18.79
C ILE A 123 10.41 5.71 -17.64
N ALA A 124 9.96 5.26 -16.46
CA ALA A 124 10.81 5.19 -15.26
C ALA A 124 11.97 4.19 -15.42
N ALA A 125 11.76 3.08 -16.11
CA ALA A 125 12.82 2.09 -16.38
C ALA A 125 13.87 2.65 -17.35
N CYS A 126 13.44 3.32 -18.44
CA CYS A 126 14.35 3.97 -19.38
C CYS A 126 15.17 5.10 -18.74
N GLU A 127 14.62 5.84 -17.78
CA GLU A 127 15.36 6.87 -17.04
C GLU A 127 16.41 6.28 -16.08
N SER A 128 16.19 5.05 -15.59
CA SER A 128 17.13 4.36 -14.71
C SER A 128 18.29 3.70 -15.46
N ASP A 129 18.09 3.34 -16.73
CA ASP A 129 19.09 2.76 -17.62
C ASP A 129 19.85 3.88 -18.39
N VAL A 130 20.87 4.48 -17.77
CA VAL A 130 21.82 5.36 -18.46
C VAL A 130 22.79 4.52 -19.30
N ALA A 131 22.29 3.86 -20.35
CA ALA A 131 23.08 3.32 -21.45
C ALA A 131 22.21 2.93 -22.67
N GLY A 132 22.07 3.86 -23.62
CA GLY A 132 22.09 3.55 -25.06
C GLY A 132 20.89 2.86 -25.71
N GLY A 133 20.07 3.67 -26.39
CA GLY A 133 19.64 3.41 -27.78
C GLY A 133 18.60 2.32 -28.08
N ILE A 134 17.38 2.78 -28.37
CA ILE A 134 16.39 2.26 -29.35
C ILE A 134 16.24 0.73 -29.45
N ALA A 135 15.28 0.18 -28.70
CA ALA A 135 14.36 -0.85 -29.19
C ALA A 135 13.19 -0.98 -28.20
N GLU A 136 11.97 -0.79 -28.71
CA GLU A 136 10.72 -1.16 -28.05
C GLU A 136 10.89 -2.54 -27.35
N TRP A 137 10.80 -2.53 -26.01
CA TRP A 137 10.71 -3.70 -25.11
C TRP A 137 11.95 -4.62 -24.98
N GLN A 138 12.92 -4.58 -25.89
CA GLN A 138 14.03 -5.55 -25.88
C GLN A 138 15.23 -5.16 -24.98
N GLY A 139 15.24 -3.94 -24.45
CA GLY A 139 16.36 -3.41 -23.64
C GLY A 139 16.03 -3.11 -22.17
N ILE A 140 14.80 -3.36 -21.71
CA ILE A 140 14.41 -3.01 -20.33
C ILE A 140 15.00 -4.05 -19.37
N SER A 141 16.00 -3.63 -18.59
CA SER A 141 16.57 -4.48 -17.55
C SER A 141 15.60 -4.61 -16.36
N MET A 142 15.71 -5.70 -15.58
CA MET A 142 14.88 -5.82 -14.37
C MET A 142 15.24 -4.69 -13.40
N PRO A 143 14.28 -3.88 -12.94
CA PRO A 143 14.58 -2.79 -12.04
C PRO A 143 15.13 -3.34 -10.72
N PRO A 144 16.16 -2.70 -10.13
CA PRO A 144 16.72 -3.15 -8.88
C PRO A 144 15.68 -3.05 -7.76
N THR A 145 15.72 -3.99 -6.81
CA THR A 145 14.91 -3.88 -5.60
C THR A 145 15.51 -2.79 -4.71
N THR A 146 14.92 -1.60 -4.72
CA THR A 146 15.37 -0.43 -3.94
C THR A 146 15.08 -0.55 -2.45
N GLY A 147 14.30 -1.55 -2.04
CA GLY A 147 13.90 -1.77 -0.65
C GLY A 147 12.96 -0.67 -0.11
N ARG A 148 12.46 0.21 -0.98
CA ARG A 148 11.56 1.31 -0.64
C ARG A 148 10.41 1.34 -1.63
N TRP A 149 9.21 1.58 -1.14
CA TRP A 149 8.05 1.79 -1.98
C TRP A 149 7.97 3.25 -2.40
N ASN A 150 7.73 3.50 -3.68
CA ASN A 150 7.45 4.83 -4.21
C ASN A 150 6.64 4.74 -5.50
N ARG A 151 5.69 5.65 -5.72
CA ARG A 151 4.88 5.65 -6.94
C ARG A 151 5.68 5.83 -8.24
N SER A 152 6.85 6.46 -8.17
CA SER A 152 7.76 6.72 -9.29
C SER A 152 8.89 5.70 -9.38
N ASP A 153 8.96 4.74 -8.45
CA ASP A 153 9.96 3.68 -8.48
C ASP A 153 9.53 2.56 -9.46
N PRO A 154 10.34 2.22 -10.47
CA PRO A 154 9.94 1.27 -11.52
C PRO A 154 9.66 -0.14 -10.97
N ASN A 155 10.36 -0.57 -9.92
CA ASN A 155 10.10 -1.86 -9.27
C ASN A 155 8.75 -1.87 -8.52
N THR A 156 8.34 -0.73 -7.95
CA THR A 156 7.01 -0.57 -7.33
C THR A 156 5.91 -0.67 -8.38
N VAL A 157 6.03 0.07 -9.49
CA VAL A 157 5.05 0.02 -10.60
C VAL A 157 4.98 -1.39 -11.20
N LEU A 158 6.13 -2.04 -11.40
CA LEU A 158 6.20 -3.42 -11.89
C LEU A 158 5.45 -4.40 -10.97
N ARG A 159 5.61 -4.27 -9.64
CA ARG A 159 4.89 -5.13 -8.68
C ARG A 159 3.38 -4.93 -8.72
N VAL A 160 2.92 -3.69 -8.89
CA VAL A 160 1.50 -3.38 -9.10
C VAL A 160 1.01 -4.05 -10.39
N LEU A 161 1.77 -3.98 -11.47
CA LEU A 161 1.44 -4.66 -12.73
C LEU A 161 1.38 -6.20 -12.57
N CYS A 162 2.35 -6.80 -11.87
CA CYS A 162 2.41 -8.26 -11.69
C CYS A 162 1.24 -8.84 -10.90
N HIS A 163 0.71 -8.09 -9.93
CA HIS A 163 -0.42 -8.54 -9.10
C HIS A 163 -1.78 -8.17 -9.72
N ARG A 164 -1.80 -7.46 -10.86
CA ARG A 164 -3.02 -7.05 -11.55
C ARG A 164 -3.53 -8.19 -12.44
N SER A 165 -4.77 -8.64 -12.20
CA SER A 165 -5.39 -9.69 -13.02
C SER A 165 -6.70 -9.23 -13.65
N GLU A 166 -6.66 -8.95 -14.95
CA GLU A 166 -7.88 -8.68 -15.72
C GLU A 166 -8.73 -9.94 -15.92
N ARG A 167 -8.11 -11.12 -15.88
CA ARG A 167 -8.84 -12.41 -15.89
C ARG A 167 -9.73 -12.54 -14.66
N GLN A 168 -9.24 -12.16 -13.48
CA GLN A 168 -10.01 -12.21 -12.24
C GLN A 168 -11.20 -11.24 -12.26
N ARG A 169 -11.04 -10.08 -12.92
CA ARG A 169 -12.12 -9.15 -13.21
C ARG A 169 -13.21 -9.80 -14.07
N GLU A 170 -12.82 -10.53 -15.11
CA GLU A 170 -13.77 -11.24 -15.97
C GLU A 170 -14.50 -12.38 -15.25
N LEU A 171 -13.79 -13.21 -14.49
CA LEU A 171 -14.38 -14.27 -13.67
C LEU A 171 -15.39 -13.71 -12.65
N CYS A 172 -15.04 -12.60 -11.99
CA CYS A 172 -15.94 -11.91 -11.06
C CYS A 172 -17.20 -11.39 -11.77
N ARG A 173 -17.09 -10.89 -13.02
CA ARG A 173 -18.26 -10.50 -13.82
C ARG A 173 -19.11 -11.68 -14.27
N ARG A 174 -18.51 -12.84 -14.53
CA ARG A 174 -19.22 -14.05 -14.98
C ARG A 174 -19.89 -14.82 -13.83
N GLY A 175 -19.61 -14.45 -12.57
CA GLY A 175 -20.12 -15.16 -11.40
C GLY A 175 -19.43 -16.51 -11.14
N GLU A 176 -18.35 -16.79 -11.88
CA GLU A 176 -17.55 -18.01 -11.79
C GLU A 176 -16.36 -17.76 -10.86
N VAL A 177 -16.62 -17.53 -9.57
CA VAL A 177 -15.55 -17.62 -8.57
C VAL A 177 -15.54 -19.06 -8.09
N GLU A 178 -14.73 -19.90 -8.75
CA GLU A 178 -14.50 -21.27 -8.33
C GLU A 178 -14.08 -21.29 -6.86
N GLN A 179 -14.80 -22.10 -6.08
CA GLN A 179 -14.44 -22.49 -4.74
C GLN A 179 -13.32 -23.52 -4.86
N GLU A 180 -12.09 -23.14 -4.54
CA GLU A 180 -11.05 -24.09 -4.16
C GLU A 180 -10.28 -23.55 -2.96
#